data_AF-A0ABD4XVY5-F1
#
_entry.id   AF-A0ABD4XVY5-F1
#
_cell.length_a   1.000
_cell.length_b   1.000
_cell.length_c   1.000
_cell.angle_alpha   90.00
_cell.angle_beta   90.00
_cell.angle_gamma   90.00
#
_symmetry.space_group_name_H-M   'P 1'
#
loop_
_entity.id
_entity.type
_entity.pdbx_description
1 polymer ?
#
loop_
_entity_poly.entity_id
_entity_poly.type
_entity_poly.pdbx_seq_one_letter_code
_entity_poly.pdbx_strand_id
1 'polypeptide(L)'
;MPTLKSTLITGSKPEAGTLLRVQEQMGLRPGQSMQFMVYQVEFDRKKYYCCWSGGEMKGGEPHMTVVGQAAMEALANLPLGSNDALIIQELKLGPTPLRNKIKATLKRAPANSKICFLGDMQGELDGHMHVAFNIQPGTLDVAH
;
A
#
# COMPACT_ATOMS: atom_id res chain seq x y z
N MET A 1 -3.83 5.82 -23.86
CA MET A 1 -3.96 6.12 -22.41
C MET A 1 -2.97 5.26 -21.64
N PRO A 2 -2.19 5.80 -20.69
CA PRO A 2 -1.30 4.97 -19.89
C PRO A 2 -2.13 4.01 -19.02
N THR A 3 -1.88 2.72 -19.21
CA THR A 3 -2.49 1.62 -18.47
C THR A 3 -1.81 1.50 -17.11
N LEU A 4 -2.62 1.65 -16.05
CA LEU A 4 -2.21 1.35 -14.67
C LEU A 4 -2.31 -0.17 -14.48
N LYS A 5 -1.27 -0.81 -13.98
CA LYS A 5 -1.27 -2.23 -13.60
C LYS A 5 -0.63 -2.39 -12.24
N SER A 6 -1.20 -3.23 -11.39
CA SER A 6 -0.66 -3.48 -10.05
C SER A 6 -0.52 -4.98 -9.80
N THR A 7 0.64 -5.41 -9.32
CA THR A 7 0.92 -6.81 -8.98
C THR A 7 1.19 -6.90 -7.49
N LEU A 8 0.50 -7.80 -6.78
CA LEU A 8 0.70 -8.00 -5.34
C LEU A 8 2.12 -8.51 -5.07
N ILE A 9 2.78 -7.94 -4.08
CA ILE A 9 4.09 -8.38 -3.62
C ILE A 9 3.91 -9.25 -2.38
N THR A 10 4.49 -10.44 -2.40
CA THR A 10 4.50 -11.37 -1.26
C THR A 10 5.89 -11.46 -0.65
N GLY A 11 5.98 -11.91 0.60
CA GLY A 11 7.26 -12.12 1.28
C GLY A 11 7.80 -10.90 2.04
N SER A 12 7.28 -9.69 1.79
CA SER A 12 7.61 -8.52 2.62
C SER A 12 6.96 -8.60 4.00
N LYS A 13 7.68 -8.12 5.02
CA LYS A 13 7.23 -8.18 6.42
C LYS A 13 7.36 -6.80 7.09
N PRO A 14 6.38 -6.43 7.94
CA PRO A 14 6.51 -5.30 8.84
C PRO A 14 7.49 -5.60 9.97
N GLU A 15 7.66 -4.65 10.88
CA GLU A 15 8.45 -4.87 12.09
C GLU A 15 7.85 -6.00 12.93
N ALA A 16 8.72 -6.76 13.61
CA ALA A 16 8.30 -7.94 14.37
C ALA A 16 7.24 -7.62 15.44
N GLY A 17 7.40 -6.49 16.14
CA GLY A 17 6.44 -6.03 17.14
C GLY A 17 5.07 -5.67 16.53
N THR A 18 5.06 -5.01 15.37
CA THR A 18 3.82 -4.69 14.66
C THR A 18 3.14 -5.94 14.12
N LEU A 19 3.91 -6.89 13.56
CA LEU A 19 3.39 -8.18 13.10
C LEU A 19 2.68 -8.94 14.21
N LEU A 20 3.30 -9.04 15.40
CA LEU A 20 2.70 -9.72 16.56
C LEU A 20 1.37 -9.07 16.95
N ARG A 21 1.31 -7.74 17.02
CA ARG A 21 0.07 -7.01 17.35
C ARG A 21 -1.03 -7.25 16.31
N VAL A 22 -0.69 -7.30 15.03
CA VAL A 22 -1.66 -7.65 13.98
C VAL A 22 -2.15 -9.09 14.17
N GLN A 23 -1.26 -10.04 14.40
CA GLN A 23 -1.61 -11.45 14.62
C GLN A 23 -2.54 -11.61 15.83
N GLU A 24 -2.24 -10.94 16.95
CA GLU A 24 -3.09 -10.91 18.13
C GLU A 24 -4.48 -10.34 17.84
N GLN A 25 -4.57 -9.19 17.16
CA GLN A 25 -5.85 -8.59 16.78
C GLN A 25 -6.69 -9.48 15.86
N MET A 26 -6.04 -10.26 15.00
CA MET A 26 -6.71 -11.18 14.08
C MET A 26 -6.95 -12.57 14.68
N GLY A 27 -6.55 -12.83 15.93
CA GLY A 27 -6.65 -14.15 16.56
C GLY A 27 -5.78 -15.22 15.88
N LEU A 28 -4.71 -14.81 15.20
CA LEU A 28 -3.78 -15.69 14.50
C LEU A 28 -2.70 -16.22 15.44
N ARG A 29 -2.15 -17.39 15.12
CA ARG A 29 -1.03 -17.94 15.89
C ARG A 29 0.26 -17.19 15.54
N PRO A 30 1.15 -16.95 16.52
CA PRO A 30 2.46 -16.39 16.24
C PRO A 30 3.20 -17.19 15.16
N GLY A 31 3.81 -16.48 14.21
CA GLY A 31 4.55 -17.07 13.10
C GLY A 31 3.70 -17.53 11.91
N GLN A 32 2.37 -17.40 11.97
CA GLN A 32 1.53 -17.61 10.79
C GLN A 32 1.84 -16.56 9.72
N SER A 33 2.11 -17.02 8.50
CA SER A 33 2.44 -16.13 7.37
C SER A 33 1.27 -15.20 7.08
N MET A 34 1.58 -13.92 6.92
CA MET A 34 0.63 -12.88 6.58
C MET A 34 1.06 -12.18 5.30
N GLN A 35 0.09 -11.86 4.46
CA GLN A 35 0.30 -11.02 3.29
C GLN A 35 -0.26 -9.64 3.57
N PHE A 36 0.52 -8.62 3.23
CA PHE A 36 0.13 -7.22 3.35
C PHE A 36 -0.17 -6.66 1.96
N MET A 37 -1.05 -5.66 1.91
CA MET A 37 -1.48 -5.02 0.67
C MET A 37 -0.38 -4.11 0.11
N VAL A 38 0.69 -4.73 -0.38
CA VAL A 38 1.86 -4.10 -0.97
C VAL A 38 1.97 -4.54 -2.42
N TYR A 39 2.23 -3.61 -3.34
CA TYR A 39 2.11 -3.82 -4.78
C TYR A 39 3.26 -3.19 -5.54
N GLN A 40 3.72 -3.86 -6.59
CA GLN A 40 4.44 -3.19 -7.67
C GLN A 40 3.41 -2.58 -8.61
N VAL A 41 3.52 -1.29 -8.88
CA VAL A 41 2.62 -0.55 -9.76
C VAL A 41 3.37 -0.08 -10.99
N GLU A 42 2.87 -0.42 -12.17
CA GLU A 42 3.36 0.09 -13.44
C GLU A 42 2.41 1.15 -13.98
N PHE A 43 2.94 2.34 -14.25
CA PHE A 43 2.21 3.45 -14.82
C PHE A 43 3.14 4.31 -15.67
N ASP A 44 2.76 4.55 -16.93
CA ASP A 44 3.51 5.40 -17.86
C ASP A 44 4.99 4.99 -18.02
N ARG A 45 5.22 3.67 -18.18
CA ARG A 45 6.55 3.01 -18.28
C ARG A 45 7.44 3.20 -17.05
N LYS A 46 6.91 3.69 -15.94
CA LYS A 46 7.59 3.79 -14.64
C LYS A 46 7.05 2.72 -13.70
N LYS A 47 7.92 2.24 -12.81
CA LYS A 47 7.57 1.36 -11.70
C LYS A 47 7.47 2.18 -10.42
N TYR A 48 6.57 1.79 -9.53
CA TYR A 48 6.39 2.33 -8.19
C TYR A 48 6.09 1.17 -7.25
N TYR A 49 6.33 1.37 -5.96
CA TYR A 49 6.02 0.39 -4.93
C TYR A 49 5.01 1.02 -4.00
N CYS A 50 3.82 0.46 -3.91
CA CYS A 50 2.70 1.09 -3.23
C CYS A 50 2.13 0.17 -2.18
N CYS A 51 1.60 0.72 -1.10
CA CYS A 51 0.75 -0.04 -0.18
C CYS A 51 -0.57 0.66 0.07
N TRP A 52 -1.54 -0.12 0.53
CA TRP A 52 -2.79 0.40 1.07
C TRP A 52 -2.71 0.33 2.58
N SER A 53 -2.83 1.48 3.23
CA SER A 53 -2.82 1.59 4.67
C SER A 53 -4.20 2.03 5.16
N GLY A 54 -4.76 1.28 6.09
CA GLY A 54 -5.92 1.72 6.86
C GLY A 54 -5.57 2.87 7.79
N GLY A 55 -6.39 3.92 7.82
CA GLY A 55 -6.24 5.07 8.72
C GLY A 55 -6.68 6.38 8.09
N GLU A 56 -6.30 7.49 8.69
CA GLU A 56 -6.72 8.84 8.25
C GLU A 56 -5.67 9.89 8.60
N MET A 57 -5.69 11.03 7.93
CA MET A 57 -4.88 12.18 8.33
C MET A 57 -5.62 13.00 9.39
N LYS A 58 -5.00 13.24 10.55
CA LYS A 58 -5.49 14.19 11.58
C LYS A 58 -4.43 15.24 11.84
N GLY A 59 -4.82 16.51 11.76
CA GLY A 59 -3.88 17.61 12.03
C GLY A 59 -2.64 17.65 11.12
N GLY A 60 -2.68 17.01 9.94
CA GLY A 60 -1.52 16.90 9.06
C GLY A 60 -0.62 15.68 9.32
N GLU A 61 -0.94 14.85 10.32
CA GLU A 61 -0.21 13.64 10.65
C GLU A 61 -1.00 12.37 10.30
N PRO A 62 -0.35 11.29 9.85
CA PRO A 62 -1.00 10.04 9.54
C PRO A 62 -1.32 9.26 10.82
N HIS A 63 -2.60 8.99 11.07
CA HIS A 63 -3.07 8.10 12.12
C HIS A 63 -3.49 6.76 11.50
N MET A 64 -2.59 5.78 11.55
CA MET A 64 -2.80 4.46 10.94
C MET A 64 -3.48 3.50 11.92
N THR A 65 -4.28 2.58 11.38
CA THR A 65 -4.64 1.36 12.12
C THR A 65 -3.41 0.47 12.26
N VAL A 66 -3.44 -0.51 13.17
CA VAL A 66 -2.30 -1.44 13.33
C VAL A 66 -2.02 -2.20 12.02
N VAL A 67 -3.06 -2.62 11.31
CA VAL A 67 -2.94 -3.24 9.98
C VAL A 67 -2.38 -2.27 8.94
N GLY A 68 -2.81 -0.99 8.97
CA GLY A 68 -2.27 0.04 8.10
C GLY A 68 -0.79 0.32 8.33
N GLN A 69 -0.39 0.44 9.59
CA GLN A 69 1.01 0.57 10.00
C GLN A 69 1.83 -0.63 9.50
N ALA A 70 1.32 -1.85 9.65
CA ALA A 70 1.98 -3.05 9.16
C ALA A 70 2.15 -3.05 7.62
N ALA A 71 1.14 -2.61 6.86
CA ALA A 71 1.27 -2.48 5.41
C ALA A 71 2.31 -1.42 5.00
N MET A 72 2.37 -0.30 5.74
CA MET A 72 3.35 0.75 5.53
C MET A 72 4.78 0.29 5.85
N GLU A 73 4.98 -0.38 6.99
CA GLU A 73 6.27 -0.95 7.37
C GLU A 73 6.71 -2.03 6.38
N ALA A 74 5.80 -2.91 5.94
CA ALA A 74 6.11 -3.90 4.91
C ALA A 74 6.53 -3.24 3.58
N LEU A 75 5.94 -2.09 3.20
CA LEU A 75 6.42 -1.32 2.05
C LEU A 75 7.79 -0.69 2.32
N ALA A 76 8.00 -0.09 3.49
CA ALA A 76 9.27 0.52 3.87
C ALA A 76 10.41 -0.50 3.84
N ASN A 77 10.15 -1.72 4.32
CA ASN A 77 11.11 -2.82 4.39
C ASN A 77 11.33 -3.55 3.06
N LEU A 78 10.59 -3.21 1.99
CA LEU A 78 10.83 -3.81 0.69
C LEU A 78 12.27 -3.58 0.21
N PRO A 79 12.97 -4.63 -0.29
CA PRO A 79 14.29 -4.45 -0.90
C PRO A 79 14.23 -3.77 -2.27
N LEU A 80 13.02 -3.56 -2.79
CA LEU A 80 12.75 -2.92 -4.08
C LEU A 80 12.35 -1.45 -3.89
N GLY A 81 12.70 -0.61 -4.86
CA GLY A 81 12.37 0.82 -4.87
C GLY A 81 13.44 1.70 -4.24
N SER A 82 13.23 3.02 -4.32
CA SER A 82 14.06 4.00 -3.61
C SER A 82 13.70 4.01 -2.13
N ASN A 83 14.72 4.05 -1.28
CA ASN A 83 14.61 4.18 0.17
C ASN A 83 14.83 5.63 0.64
N ASP A 84 14.95 6.59 -0.29
CA ASP A 84 15.28 7.98 0.04
C ASP A 84 14.11 8.68 0.77
N ALA A 85 12.88 8.35 0.36
CA ALA A 85 11.67 8.88 0.98
C ALA A 85 10.46 7.95 0.75
N LEU A 86 9.61 7.87 1.78
CA LEU A 86 8.28 7.26 1.69
C LEU A 86 7.23 8.36 1.52
N ILE A 87 6.48 8.33 0.43
CA ILE A 87 5.41 9.30 0.16
C ILE A 87 4.13 8.80 0.80
N ILE A 88 3.51 9.59 1.68
CA ILE A 88 2.17 9.30 2.23
C ILE A 88 1.15 10.15 1.50
N GLN A 89 0.13 9.50 0.92
CA GLN A 89 -0.95 10.16 0.20
C GLN A 89 -2.30 9.68 0.74
N GLU A 90 -3.07 10.61 1.32
CA GLU A 90 -4.44 10.31 1.74
C GLU A 90 -5.35 10.10 0.52
N LEU A 91 -6.20 9.09 0.59
CA LEU A 91 -7.30 8.79 -0.33
C LEU A 91 -8.63 8.88 0.43
N LYS A 92 -9.58 9.56 -0.20
CA LYS A 92 -10.98 9.70 0.21
C LYS A 92 -11.86 9.58 -1.02
N LEU A 93 -13.12 9.22 -0.92
CA LEU A 93 -14.04 9.41 -2.06
C LEU A 93 -14.34 10.90 -2.25
N GLY A 94 -15.09 11.20 -3.29
CA GLY A 94 -15.44 12.57 -3.66
C GLY A 94 -15.56 12.72 -5.18
N PRO A 95 -15.65 13.96 -5.68
CA PRO A 95 -15.97 14.21 -7.08
C PRO A 95 -14.92 13.67 -8.06
N THR A 96 -13.65 13.59 -7.62
CA THR A 96 -12.58 13.00 -8.43
C THR A 96 -12.50 11.49 -8.15
N PRO A 97 -12.61 10.63 -9.18
CA PRO A 97 -12.47 9.18 -9.00
C PRO A 97 -11.12 8.79 -8.38
N LEU A 98 -11.10 7.78 -7.51
CA LEU A 98 -9.88 7.29 -6.84
C LEU A 98 -8.75 6.98 -7.82
N ARG A 99 -9.08 6.31 -8.94
CA ARG A 99 -8.12 5.98 -9.99
C ARG A 99 -7.39 7.22 -10.54
N ASN A 100 -8.08 8.35 -10.64
CA ASN A 100 -7.48 9.60 -11.10
C ASN A 100 -6.57 10.20 -10.03
N LYS A 101 -6.95 10.12 -8.74
CA LYS A 101 -6.10 10.54 -7.60
C LYS A 101 -4.80 9.73 -7.54
N ILE A 102 -4.90 8.41 -7.72
CA ILE A 102 -3.74 7.51 -7.77
C ILE A 102 -2.83 7.90 -8.94
N LYS A 103 -3.36 7.98 -10.17
CA LYS A 103 -2.58 8.37 -11.36
C LYS A 103 -1.91 9.74 -11.20
N ALA A 104 -2.61 10.72 -10.61
CA ALA A 104 -2.05 12.04 -10.36
C ALA A 104 -0.88 11.98 -9.35
N THR A 105 -0.96 11.11 -8.35
CA THR A 105 0.12 10.87 -7.39
C THR A 105 1.33 10.22 -8.07
N LEU A 106 1.10 9.14 -8.83
CA LEU A 106 2.17 8.46 -9.58
C LEU A 106 2.86 9.39 -10.59
N LYS A 107 2.10 10.24 -11.30
CA LYS A 107 2.66 11.19 -12.27
C LYS A 107 3.62 12.20 -11.64
N ARG A 108 3.35 12.60 -10.39
CA ARG A 108 4.17 13.57 -9.63
C ARG A 108 5.37 12.91 -8.94
N ALA A 109 5.26 11.63 -8.60
CA ALA A 109 6.32 10.90 -7.92
C ALA A 109 7.47 10.55 -8.88
N PRO A 110 8.72 10.53 -8.38
CA PRO A 110 9.85 9.92 -9.09
C PRO A 110 9.59 8.44 -9.43
N ALA A 111 10.29 7.93 -10.44
CA ALA A 111 10.27 6.50 -10.71
C ALA A 111 10.89 5.74 -9.53
N ASN A 112 10.41 4.51 -9.28
CA ASN A 112 10.81 3.64 -8.19
C ASN A 112 10.46 4.13 -6.78
N SER A 113 9.69 5.22 -6.63
CA SER A 113 9.26 5.69 -5.31
C SER A 113 8.38 4.68 -4.58
N LYS A 114 8.49 4.70 -3.24
CA LYS A 114 7.59 4.03 -2.31
C LYS A 114 6.46 4.97 -1.92
N ILE A 115 5.20 4.54 -2.09
CA ILE A 115 4.01 5.37 -1.86
C ILE A 115 3.00 4.62 -0.98
N CYS A 116 2.76 5.11 0.22
CA CYS A 116 1.70 4.65 1.10
C CYS A 116 0.41 5.42 0.82
N PHE A 117 -0.60 4.74 0.29
CA PHE A 117 -1.94 5.32 0.16
C PHE A 117 -2.75 5.05 1.43
N LEU A 118 -3.02 6.10 2.17
CA LEU A 118 -3.71 6.07 3.46
C LEU A 118 -5.20 6.38 3.27
N GLY A 119 -6.09 5.63 3.90
CA GLY A 119 -7.50 5.97 3.93
C GLY A 119 -8.34 4.95 4.70
N ASP A 120 -9.65 5.19 4.74
CA ASP A 120 -10.58 4.30 5.43
C ASP A 120 -10.86 3.04 4.59
N MET A 121 -9.98 2.05 4.74
CA MET A 121 -10.02 0.78 3.98
C MET A 121 -11.15 -0.16 4.41
N GLN A 122 -11.83 0.10 5.54
CA GLN A 122 -12.91 -0.74 6.06
C GLN A 122 -14.30 -0.07 5.94
N GLY A 123 -14.34 1.25 5.78
CA GLY A 123 -15.55 1.98 5.44
C GLY A 123 -15.49 2.50 4.01
N GLU A 124 -15.13 3.77 3.86
CA GLU A 124 -15.33 4.51 2.60
C GLU A 124 -14.65 3.90 1.36
N LEU A 125 -13.48 3.27 1.52
CA LEU A 125 -12.69 2.73 0.40
C LEU A 125 -12.88 1.23 0.20
N ASP A 126 -13.70 0.56 1.03
CA ASP A 126 -13.95 -0.86 0.90
C ASP A 126 -14.54 -1.18 -0.47
N GLY A 127 -14.05 -2.24 -1.11
CA GLY A 127 -14.46 -2.62 -2.46
C GLY A 127 -14.11 -1.64 -3.58
N HIS A 128 -13.44 -0.51 -3.33
CA HIS A 128 -13.11 0.47 -4.38
C HIS A 128 -11.64 0.40 -4.83
N MET A 129 -10.74 0.03 -3.93
CA MET A 129 -9.30 0.07 -4.17
C MET A 129 -8.83 -0.91 -5.25
N HIS A 130 -9.41 -2.12 -5.29
CA HIS A 130 -9.03 -3.14 -6.27
C HIS A 130 -9.32 -2.71 -7.71
N VAL A 131 -10.47 -2.08 -7.96
CA VAL A 131 -10.83 -1.50 -9.26
C VAL A 131 -9.93 -0.32 -9.59
N ALA A 132 -9.66 0.54 -8.60
CA ALA A 132 -8.87 1.75 -8.80
C ALA A 132 -7.41 1.44 -9.18
N PHE A 133 -6.82 0.41 -8.59
CA PHE A 133 -5.44 -0.03 -8.84
C PHE A 133 -5.28 -0.95 -10.04
N ASN A 134 -6.36 -1.54 -10.56
CA ASN A 134 -6.31 -2.55 -11.63
C ASN A 134 -5.33 -3.69 -11.27
N ILE A 135 -5.63 -4.37 -10.17
CA ILE A 135 -4.83 -5.51 -9.70
C ILE A 135 -4.81 -6.60 -10.77
N GLN A 136 -3.62 -7.07 -11.11
CA GLN A 136 -3.40 -8.15 -12.06
C GLN A 136 -3.39 -9.50 -11.34
N PRO A 137 -3.75 -10.59 -12.05
CA PRO A 137 -3.56 -11.94 -11.51
C PRO A 137 -2.07 -12.21 -11.27
N GLY A 138 -1.77 -12.98 -10.23
CA GLY A 138 -0.41 -13.38 -9.86
C GLY A 138 0.21 -12.53 -8.76
N THR A 139 1.41 -12.93 -8.34
CA THR A 139 2.18 -12.30 -7.27
C THR A 139 3.64 -12.15 -7.66
N LEU A 140 4.32 -11.18 -7.06
CA LEU A 140 5.76 -11.01 -7.12
C LEU A 140 6.34 -11.40 -5.75
N ASP A 141 7.06 -12.51 -5.69
CA ASP A 141 7.68 -12.95 -4.45
C ASP A 141 9.03 -12.25 -4.24
N VAL A 142 9.21 -11.68 -3.05
CA VAL A 142 10.48 -11.07 -2.61
C VAL A 142 11.05 -11.74 -1.36
N ALA A 143 10.49 -12.87 -0.93
CA ALA A 143 11.09 -13.68 0.12
C ALA A 143 12.43 -14.26 -0.37
N HIS A 144 13.47 -14.09 0.44
CA HIS A 144 14.72 -14.84 0.34
C HIS A 144 14.72 -15.99 1.34
#